data_AF-A0A8J4SKA1-F1
#
_entry.id   AF-A0A8J4SKA1-F1
#
_cell.length_a   1.000
_cell.length_b   1.000
_cell.length_c   1.000
_cell.angle_alpha   90.00
_cell.angle_beta   90.00
_cell.angle_gamma   90.00
#
_symmetry.space_group_name_H-M   'P 1'
#
loop_
_entity.id
_entity.type
_entity.pdbx_description
1 polymer ?
#
loop_
_entity_poly.entity_id
_entity_poly.type
_entity_poly.pdbx_seq_one_letter_code
_entity_poly.pdbx_strand_id
1 'polypeptide(L)'
;MGLPLQRFTVTVEGNIGCGKSTFLRYFEQLSTNAEVLQEPIYLWKDTRGHNLFELMYQDSTRWAVPFQAQVLVTLLDRQLKPQTAPVRLVERSVYSCRYCFVENMHKDGHISASDYDELDGIFKWAFKEKAGPINLIVRQSNEDGFA
;
A
#
# COMPACT_ATOMS: atom_id res chain seq x y z
N MET A 1 13.28 -25.12 -24.80
CA MET A 1 12.20 -24.16 -24.48
C MET A 1 12.31 -23.86 -23.00
N GLY A 2 12.79 -22.68 -22.62
CA GLY A 2 12.84 -22.30 -21.20
C GLY A 2 11.43 -22.14 -20.66
N LEU A 3 11.18 -22.60 -19.43
CA LEU A 3 9.93 -22.32 -18.74
C LEU A 3 9.69 -20.80 -18.76
N PRO A 4 8.45 -20.33 -18.96
CA PRO A 4 8.15 -18.91 -18.90
C PRO A 4 8.63 -18.38 -17.54
N LEU A 5 9.38 -17.28 -17.54
CA LEU A 5 9.82 -16.60 -16.32
C LEU A 5 8.59 -16.25 -15.48
N GLN A 6 8.34 -17.05 -14.45
CA GLN A 6 7.25 -16.81 -13.53
C GLN A 6 7.57 -15.53 -12.75
N ARG A 7 6.72 -14.52 -12.94
CA ARG A 7 6.86 -13.23 -12.27
C ARG A 7 6.27 -13.32 -10.88
N PHE A 8 7.01 -12.86 -9.89
CA PHE A 8 6.60 -12.88 -8.48
C PHE A 8 6.44 -11.47 -7.97
N THR A 9 5.34 -11.19 -7.26
CA THR A 9 5.13 -9.95 -6.52
C THR A 9 5.09 -10.26 -5.03
N VAL A 10 5.97 -9.60 -4.28
CA VAL A 10 6.06 -9.67 -2.82
C VAL A 10 5.72 -8.30 -2.26
N THR A 11 4.81 -8.24 -1.28
CA THR A 11 4.53 -6.99 -0.57
C THR A 11 5.16 -7.01 0.81
N VAL A 12 5.86 -5.94 1.15
CA VAL A 12 6.48 -5.74 2.46
C VAL A 12 5.56 -4.85 3.27
N GLU A 13 5.00 -5.43 4.33
CA GLU A 13 4.03 -4.84 5.24
C GLU A 13 4.66 -4.60 6.62
N GLY A 14 4.05 -3.71 7.41
CA GLY A 14 4.54 -3.37 8.74
C GLY A 14 4.16 -1.97 9.18
N ASN A 15 4.33 -1.70 10.48
CA ASN A 15 3.98 -0.42 11.09
C ASN A 15 4.76 0.75 10.49
N ILE A 16 4.24 1.96 10.69
CA ILE A 16 4.98 3.18 10.35
C ILE A 16 6.28 3.18 11.15
N GLY A 17 7.41 3.47 10.48
CA GLY A 17 8.72 3.53 11.14
C GLY A 17 9.44 2.19 11.34
N CYS A 18 8.88 1.03 10.99
CA CYS A 18 9.57 -0.27 11.17
C CYS A 18 10.68 -0.60 10.14
N GLY A 19 11.12 0.38 9.36
CA GLY A 19 12.26 0.21 8.44
C GLY A 19 11.96 -0.48 7.09
N LYS A 20 10.70 -0.62 6.67
CA LYS A 20 10.31 -1.22 5.37
C LYS A 20 11.09 -0.63 4.17
N SER A 21 11.11 0.69 4.01
CA SER A 21 11.83 1.33 2.90
C SER A 21 13.33 1.05 2.94
N THR A 22 13.91 0.92 4.14
CA THR A 22 15.33 0.57 4.31
C THR A 22 15.59 -0.87 3.92
N PHE A 23 14.73 -1.81 4.35
CA PHE A 23 14.77 -3.20 3.92
C PHE A 23 14.70 -3.32 2.40
N LEU A 24 13.75 -2.63 1.77
CA LEU A 24 13.57 -2.66 0.32
C LEU A 24 14.76 -2.09 -0.46
N ARG A 25 15.32 -0.95 -0.01
CA ARG A 25 16.54 -0.36 -0.61
C ARG A 25 17.73 -1.30 -0.56
N TYR A 26 17.86 -2.09 0.50
CA TYR A 26 18.92 -3.09 0.61
C TYR A 26 18.79 -4.17 -0.48
N PHE A 27 17.58 -4.69 -0.73
CA PHE A 27 17.35 -5.68 -1.80
C PHE A 27 17.57 -5.13 -3.20
N GLU A 28 17.22 -3.86 -3.44
CA GLU A 28 17.46 -3.16 -4.71
C GLU A 28 18.96 -3.16 -5.08
N GLN A 29 19.84 -3.05 -4.08
CA GLN A 29 21.30 -3.05 -4.28
C GLN A 29 21.89 -4.44 -4.52
N LEU A 30 21.23 -5.50 -4.02
CA LEU A 30 21.75 -6.86 -4.07
C LEU A 30 21.41 -7.61 -5.36
N SER A 31 20.37 -7.22 -6.09
CA SER A 31 19.92 -7.97 -7.26
C SER A 31 19.34 -7.09 -8.35
N THR A 32 19.84 -7.27 -9.57
CA THR A 32 19.24 -6.70 -10.79
C THR A 32 17.98 -7.44 -11.24
N ASN A 33 17.64 -8.57 -10.60
CA ASN A 33 16.44 -9.35 -10.89
C ASN A 33 15.22 -8.93 -10.05
N ALA A 34 15.37 -7.89 -9.22
CA ALA A 34 14.29 -7.32 -8.43
C ALA A 34 13.99 -5.88 -8.88
N GLU A 35 12.72 -5.57 -9.11
CA GLU A 35 12.25 -4.19 -9.15
C GLU A 35 11.62 -3.83 -7.80
N VAL A 36 11.91 -2.63 -7.31
CA VAL A 36 11.45 -2.17 -6.01
C VAL A 36 10.49 -0.99 -6.18
N LEU A 37 9.29 -1.12 -5.61
CA LEU A 37 8.25 -0.10 -5.60
C LEU A 37 8.02 0.37 -4.16
N GLN A 38 8.76 1.41 -3.74
CA GLN A 38 8.55 2.05 -2.43
C GLN A 38 7.18 2.74 -2.33
N GLU A 39 6.76 3.04 -1.10
CA GLU A 39 5.48 3.69 -0.80
C GLU A 39 5.47 5.09 -1.42
N PRO A 40 4.50 5.43 -2.28
CA PRO A 40 4.56 6.65 -3.10
C PRO A 40 4.09 7.90 -2.33
N ILE A 41 4.64 8.16 -1.14
CA ILE A 41 4.23 9.27 -0.27
C ILE A 41 4.25 10.61 -1.01
N TYR A 42 5.20 10.80 -1.93
CA TYR A 42 5.29 12.01 -2.76
C TYR A 42 4.03 12.26 -3.61
N LEU A 43 3.35 11.20 -4.10
CA LEU A 43 2.07 11.34 -4.84
C LEU A 43 0.91 11.77 -3.95
N TRP A 44 1.03 11.57 -2.65
CA TRP A 44 0.01 11.95 -1.67
C TRP A 44 0.27 13.34 -1.10
N LYS A 45 1.51 13.81 -1.17
CA LYS A 45 1.90 15.18 -0.84
C LYS A 45 1.58 16.18 -1.96
N ASP A 46 1.48 15.70 -3.20
CA ASP A 46 1.00 16.48 -4.33
C ASP A 46 -0.08 15.70 -5.09
N THR A 47 -1.30 15.78 -4.59
CA THR A 47 -2.50 15.31 -5.29
C THR A 47 -3.18 16.48 -5.97
N ARG A 48 -2.75 16.78 -7.20
CA ARG A 48 -3.30 17.87 -8.03
C ARG A 48 -3.18 19.24 -7.35
N GLY A 49 -2.04 19.52 -6.72
CA GLY A 49 -1.80 20.76 -5.97
C GLY A 49 -2.24 20.72 -4.50
N HIS A 50 -2.78 19.60 -4.01
CA HIS A 50 -3.18 19.43 -2.62
C HIS A 50 -2.33 18.38 -1.89
N ASN A 51 -1.87 18.72 -0.68
CA ASN A 51 -1.15 17.81 0.19
C ASN A 51 -2.13 16.99 1.04
N LEU A 52 -2.76 15.97 0.44
CA LEU A 52 -3.72 15.11 1.13
C LEU A 52 -3.08 14.34 2.30
N PHE A 53 -1.79 14.02 2.20
CA PHE A 53 -1.06 13.38 3.31
C PHE A 53 -1.07 14.27 4.55
N GLU A 54 -0.72 15.55 4.41
CA GLU A 54 -0.73 16.49 5.53
C GLU A 54 -2.14 16.83 6.00
N LEU A 55 -3.08 17.05 5.07
CA LEU A 55 -4.48 17.34 5.41
C LEU A 55 -5.12 16.23 6.25
N MET A 56 -4.78 14.96 5.96
CA MET A 56 -5.24 13.82 6.76
C MET A 56 -4.74 13.87 8.20
N TYR A 57 -3.49 14.28 8.45
CA TYR A 57 -2.98 14.44 9.82
C TYR A 57 -3.51 15.70 10.52
N GLN A 58 -3.91 16.73 9.77
CA GLN A 58 -4.47 17.97 10.34
C GLN A 58 -5.94 17.80 10.76
N ASP A 59 -6.77 17.17 9.92
CA ASP A 59 -8.18 16.89 10.21
C ASP A 59 -8.55 15.53 9.60
N SER A 60 -8.28 14.48 10.37
CA SER A 60 -8.53 13.10 9.93
C SER A 60 -10.02 12.84 9.68
N THR A 61 -10.92 13.47 10.43
CA THR A 61 -12.36 13.29 10.24
C THR A 61 -12.82 13.82 8.88
N ARG A 62 -12.29 14.96 8.43
CA ARG A 62 -12.64 15.53 7.12
C ARG A 62 -11.92 14.85 5.95
N TRP A 63 -10.67 14.45 6.16
CA TRP A 63 -9.75 14.08 5.07
C TRP A 63 -9.40 12.58 5.00
N ALA A 64 -9.82 11.76 5.96
CA ALA A 64 -9.58 10.31 5.92
C ALA A 64 -10.10 9.69 4.62
N VAL A 65 -11.38 9.91 4.28
CA VAL A 65 -11.99 9.29 3.09
C VAL A 65 -11.31 9.74 1.78
N PRO A 66 -11.13 11.05 1.50
CA PRO A 66 -10.37 11.49 0.32
C PRO A 66 -8.94 10.93 0.26
N PHE A 67 -8.25 10.87 1.41
CA PHE A 67 -6.89 10.34 1.47
C PHE A 67 -6.87 8.83 1.19
N GLN A 68 -7.74 8.03 1.80
CA GLN A 68 -7.81 6.58 1.58
C GLN A 68 -8.20 6.24 0.14
N ALA A 69 -9.07 7.04 -0.49
CA ALA A 69 -9.38 6.90 -1.92
C ALA A 69 -8.15 7.16 -2.81
N GLN A 70 -7.36 8.20 -2.52
CA GLN A 70 -6.11 8.47 -3.23
C GLN A 70 -5.07 7.36 -3.01
N VAL A 71 -4.93 6.85 -1.79
CA VAL A 71 -4.04 5.72 -1.47
C VAL A 71 -4.46 4.48 -2.27
N LEU A 72 -5.75 4.15 -2.31
CA LEU A 72 -6.26 3.02 -3.09
C LEU A 72 -5.88 3.15 -4.58
N VAL A 73 -6.19 4.27 -5.21
CA VAL A 73 -5.90 4.49 -6.64
C VAL A 73 -4.41 4.39 -6.93
N THR A 74 -3.58 5.04 -6.11
CA THR A 74 -2.12 5.03 -6.32
C THR A 74 -1.51 3.64 -6.12
N LEU A 75 -1.95 2.86 -5.13
CA LEU A 75 -1.45 1.51 -4.91
C LEU A 75 -1.92 0.54 -6.00
N LEU A 76 -3.18 0.63 -6.45
CA LEU A 76 -3.68 -0.15 -7.57
C LEU A 76 -2.91 0.15 -8.86
N ASP A 77 -2.72 1.42 -9.21
CA ASP A 77 -1.94 1.83 -10.39
C ASP A 77 -0.55 1.18 -10.37
N ARG A 78 0.14 1.25 -9.22
CA ARG A 78 1.46 0.64 -9.05
C ARG A 78 1.45 -0.88 -9.16
N GLN A 79 0.45 -1.55 -8.60
CA GLN A 79 0.31 -3.00 -8.72
C GLN A 79 0.03 -3.44 -10.16
N LEU A 80 -0.71 -2.63 -10.92
CA LEU A 80 -1.08 -2.90 -12.31
C LEU A 80 0.01 -2.55 -13.33
N LYS A 81 1.06 -1.82 -12.92
CA LYS A 81 2.20 -1.51 -13.81
C LYS A 81 2.81 -2.81 -14.36
N PRO A 82 3.15 -2.88 -15.65
CA PRO A 82 3.88 -4.01 -16.21
C PRO A 82 5.17 -4.27 -15.43
N GLN A 83 5.38 -5.53 -15.05
CA GLN A 83 6.55 -5.92 -14.28
C GLN A 83 7.78 -6.02 -15.18
N THR A 84 8.87 -5.34 -14.79
CA THR A 84 10.10 -5.25 -15.59
C THR A 84 11.12 -6.31 -15.21
N ALA A 85 11.10 -6.78 -13.96
CA ALA A 85 12.01 -7.79 -13.43
C ALA A 85 11.30 -9.10 -13.02
N PRO A 86 12.00 -10.24 -12.84
CA PRO A 86 11.38 -11.48 -12.36
C PRO A 86 10.70 -11.37 -10.99
N VAL A 87 11.25 -10.54 -10.10
CA VAL A 87 10.69 -10.28 -8.76
C VAL A 87 10.32 -8.80 -8.65
N ARG A 88 9.14 -8.53 -8.11
CA ARG A 88 8.68 -7.20 -7.71
C ARG A 88 8.53 -7.17 -6.20
N LEU A 89 9.21 -6.24 -5.55
CA LEU A 89 9.05 -5.96 -4.13
C LEU A 89 8.27 -4.64 -3.98
N VAL A 90 7.13 -4.65 -3.30
CA VAL A 90 6.30 -3.46 -3.12
C VAL A 90 6.22 -3.10 -1.64
N GLU A 91 6.41 -1.84 -1.31
CA GLU A 91 6.12 -1.34 0.03
C GLU A 91 4.62 -1.09 0.17
N ARG A 92 3.99 -1.81 1.09
CA ARG A 92 2.53 -1.86 1.29
C ARG A 92 1.73 -2.40 0.11
N SER A 93 0.47 -2.66 0.39
CA SER A 93 -0.52 -3.11 -0.56
C SER A 93 -1.89 -2.50 -0.25
N VAL A 94 -2.79 -2.62 -1.23
CA VAL A 94 -4.22 -2.32 -1.06
C VAL A 94 -4.86 -3.06 0.12
N TYR A 95 -4.31 -4.21 0.53
CA TYR A 95 -4.77 -4.97 1.68
C TYR A 95 -4.48 -4.23 2.99
N SER A 96 -3.25 -3.72 3.17
CA SER A 96 -2.92 -2.92 4.36
C SER A 96 -3.75 -1.64 4.46
N CYS A 97 -4.06 -1.02 3.31
CA CYS A 97 -4.95 0.14 3.23
C CYS A 97 -6.33 -0.19 3.82
N ARG A 98 -6.97 -1.27 3.33
CA ARG A 98 -8.30 -1.70 3.78
C ARG A 98 -8.32 -2.24 5.21
N TYR A 99 -7.45 -3.19 5.53
CA TYR A 99 -7.55 -3.99 6.74
C TYR A 99 -6.76 -3.42 7.93
N CYS A 100 -5.86 -2.46 7.71
CA CYS A 100 -5.17 -1.76 8.80
C CYS A 100 -5.63 -0.32 8.90
N PHE A 101 -5.44 0.50 7.86
CA PHE A 101 -5.66 1.94 7.95
C PHE A 101 -7.14 2.32 8.03
N VAL A 102 -7.96 1.85 7.08
CA VAL A 102 -9.40 2.14 7.07
C VAL A 102 -10.08 1.57 8.33
N GLU A 103 -9.72 0.34 8.72
CA GLU A 103 -10.21 -0.27 9.96
C GLU A 103 -9.87 0.57 11.19
N ASN A 104 -8.62 1.02 11.31
CA ASN A 104 -8.20 1.81 12.47
C ASN A 104 -8.89 3.17 12.50
N MET A 105 -8.98 3.86 11.36
CA MET A 105 -9.64 5.16 11.27
C MET A 105 -11.15 5.09 11.58
N HIS A 106 -11.82 4.00 11.22
CA HIS A 106 -13.22 3.77 11.60
C HIS A 106 -13.36 3.53 13.11
N LYS A 107 -12.49 2.69 13.70
CA LYS A 107 -12.49 2.43 15.15
C LYS A 107 -12.21 3.69 15.97
N ASP A 108 -11.33 4.55 15.49
CA ASP A 108 -10.97 5.82 16.14
C ASP A 108 -12.02 6.92 15.91
N GLY A 109 -13.08 6.66 15.13
CA GLY A 109 -14.18 7.59 14.88
C GLY A 109 -13.89 8.67 13.83
N HIS A 110 -12.81 8.53 13.06
CA HIS A 110 -12.45 9.43 11.96
C HIS A 110 -13.20 9.13 10.65
N ILE A 111 -13.72 7.91 10.51
CA ILE A 111 -14.56 7.50 9.37
C ILE A 111 -15.93 7.15 9.93
N SER A 112 -17.00 7.69 9.34
CA SER A 112 -18.37 7.34 9.74
C SER A 112 -18.73 5.93 9.29
N ALA A 113 -19.77 5.32 9.88
CA ALA A 113 -20.23 4.00 9.46
C ALA A 113 -20.62 3.97 7.97
N SER A 114 -21.31 5.02 7.48
CA SER A 114 -21.68 5.13 6.06
C SER A 114 -20.48 5.26 5.14
N ASP A 115 -19.46 6.03 5.53
CA ASP A 115 -18.23 6.18 4.74
C ASP A 115 -17.42 4.88 4.73
N TYR A 116 -17.39 4.17 5.86
CA TYR A 116 -16.73 2.88 5.97
C TYR A 116 -17.36 1.84 5.05
N ASP A 117 -18.69 1.74 5.03
CA ASP A 117 -19.42 0.81 4.17
C ASP A 117 -19.17 1.09 2.68
N GLU A 118 -19.17 2.36 2.28
CA GLU A 118 -18.88 2.77 0.90
C GLU A 118 -17.42 2.44 0.52
N LEU A 119 -16.46 2.79 1.39
CA LEU A 119 -15.05 2.44 1.18
C LEU A 119 -14.88 0.93 1.06
N ASP A 120 -15.49 0.15 1.95
CA ASP A 120 -15.43 -1.31 1.92
C ASP A 120 -15.98 -1.88 0.60
N GLY A 121 -17.10 -1.33 0.10
CA GLY A 121 -17.65 -1.66 -1.22
C GLY A 121 -16.64 -1.41 -2.35
N ILE A 122 -16.00 -0.24 -2.35
CA ILE A 122 -14.98 0.14 -3.33
C ILE A 122 -13.77 -0.80 -3.25
N PHE A 123 -13.27 -1.13 -2.05
CA PHE A 123 -12.15 -2.06 -1.87
C PHE A 123 -12.50 -3.47 -2.33
N LYS A 124 -13.69 -3.98 -2.00
CA LYS A 124 -14.15 -5.30 -2.46
C LYS A 124 -14.23 -5.36 -3.98
N TRP A 125 -14.75 -4.31 -4.62
CA TRP A 125 -14.75 -4.19 -6.08
C TRP A 125 -13.32 -4.19 -6.63
N ALA A 126 -12.42 -3.39 -6.05
CA ALA A 126 -11.03 -3.32 -6.48
C ALA A 126 -10.32 -4.68 -6.33
N PHE A 127 -10.55 -5.41 -5.24
CA PHE A 127 -9.98 -6.74 -5.06
C PHE A 127 -10.49 -7.73 -6.10
N LYS A 128 -11.79 -7.67 -6.42
CA LYS A 128 -12.39 -8.56 -7.42
C LYS A 128 -11.89 -8.27 -8.84
N GLU A 129 -11.86 -7.01 -9.23
CA GLU A 129 -11.61 -6.61 -10.63
C GLU A 129 -10.15 -6.32 -10.93
N LYS A 130 -9.35 -5.95 -9.92
CA LYS A 130 -8.01 -5.37 -10.10
C LYS A 130 -6.92 -5.98 -9.22
N ALA A 131 -7.23 -6.89 -8.29
CA ALA A 131 -6.16 -7.56 -7.54
C ALA A 131 -5.33 -8.42 -8.50
N GLY A 132 -4.20 -7.87 -8.94
CA GLY A 132 -3.12 -8.68 -9.50
C GLY A 132 -2.60 -9.69 -8.46
N PRO A 133 -1.86 -10.72 -8.90
CA PRO A 133 -1.35 -11.73 -7.98
C PRO A 133 -0.34 -11.10 -7.01
N ILE A 134 -0.68 -11.06 -5.72
CA ILE A 134 0.31 -10.97 -4.64
C ILE A 134 0.66 -12.39 -4.25
N ASN A 135 1.93 -12.75 -4.38
CA ASN A 135 2.38 -14.11 -4.14
C ASN A 135 2.87 -14.32 -2.70
N LEU A 136 3.35 -13.26 -2.04
CA LEU A 136 3.87 -13.32 -0.67
C LEU A 136 3.69 -11.98 0.03
N ILE A 137 3.31 -12.02 1.31
CA ILE A 137 3.28 -10.88 2.21
C ILE A 137 4.36 -11.09 3.28
N VAL A 138 5.29 -10.17 3.39
CA VAL A 138 6.34 -10.16 4.41
C VAL A 138 6.02 -9.10 5.44
N ARG A 139 5.96 -9.48 6.72
CA ARG A 139 5.77 -8.53 7.83
C ARG A 139 7.13 -8.14 8.40
N GLN A 140 7.49 -6.87 8.24
CA GLN A 140 8.65 -6.25 8.89
C GLN A 140 8.23 -5.69 10.25
N SER A 141 8.92 -6.10 11.30
CA SER A 141 8.80 -5.55 12.66
C SER A 141 10.19 -5.25 13.22
N ASN A 142 10.27 -4.29 14.13
CA ASN A 142 11.44 -4.16 15.00
C ASN A 142 11.34 -5.26 16.08
N GLU A 143 12.46 -5.65 16.70
CA GLU A 143 12.50 -6.69 17.75
C GLU A 143 11.63 -6.35 18.98
N ASP A 144 11.18 -5.10 19.10
CA ASP A 144 10.22 -4.66 20.12
C ASP A 144 8.77 -4.98 19.68
N GLY A 145 8.43 -6.26 19.89
CA GLY A 145 7.15 -6.84 20.28
C GLY A 145 5.81 -6.20 19.86
N PHE A 146 4.90 -7.10 19.50
CA PHE A 146 3.47 -6.99 19.82
C PHE A 146 3.23 -6.15 21.08
N ALA A 147 2.70 -4.95 20.90
CA ALA A 147 1.95 -4.20 21.90
C ALA A 147 0.64 -3.78 21.26
#